data_AF-A0A024FK12-F1
#
_entry.id   AF-A0A024FK12-F1
#
_cell.length_a   1.000
_cell.length_b   1.000
_cell.length_c   1.000
_cell.angle_alpha   90.00
_cell.angle_beta   90.00
_cell.angle_gamma   90.00
#
_symmetry.space_group_name_H-M   'P 1'
#
loop_
_entity.id
_entity.type
_entity.pdbx_description
1 polymer ?
#
loop_
_entity_poly.entity_id
_entity_poly.type
_entity_poly.pdbx_seq_one_letter_code
_entity_poly.pdbx_strand_id
1 'polypeptide(L)'
;MKKIHLLSLLFIFFACVKSNIKPSEPEQQDVENQDIVTSASGVQYPSLDPPSHQYCGPGWGRKMCRFLFRYDGTIWEDAENYYSDFSDIKLSNFTGTEYFISFFNLDSITSYCDGWKLGETIRNGIKWNIKIKKDEFDVLKFDYEYYGSSAEIEYTINYKYEVIDGLLHFSSSDGQAFIFSPSEKNYTEEFLNTLEIIYLEGCIFL
;
A
#
# COMPACT_ATOMS: atom_id res chain seq x y z
N MET A 1 -10.05 -44.73 -73.76
CA MET A 1 -8.66 -44.76 -74.29
C MET A 1 -7.73 -44.62 -73.07
N LYS A 2 -7.41 -45.68 -72.31
CA LYS A 2 -6.28 -46.64 -72.48
C LYS A 2 -4.95 -46.00 -72.92
N LYS A 3 -4.01 -45.87 -71.97
CA LYS A 3 -2.61 -46.39 -71.97
C LYS A 3 -1.91 -45.85 -70.70
N ILE A 4 -1.59 -46.63 -69.66
CA ILE A 4 -0.66 -47.77 -69.50
C ILE A 4 0.77 -47.35 -69.14
N HIS A 5 1.12 -47.67 -67.88
CA HIS A 5 2.37 -48.20 -67.27
C HIS A 5 3.76 -47.61 -67.56
N LEU A 6 4.51 -47.36 -66.47
CA LEU A 6 5.67 -48.17 -66.02
C LEU A 6 6.09 -47.68 -64.60
N LEU A 7 5.89 -48.41 -63.49
CA LEU A 7 6.58 -49.60 -62.96
C LEU A 7 8.03 -49.35 -62.48
N SER A 8 8.24 -49.48 -61.16
CA SER A 8 9.43 -50.11 -60.53
C SER A 8 9.16 -50.23 -59.01
N LEU A 9 8.63 -51.36 -58.53
CA LEU A 9 9.30 -52.58 -58.02
C LEU A 9 9.79 -52.51 -56.56
N LEU A 10 9.10 -53.30 -55.71
CA LEU A 10 9.58 -54.17 -54.62
C LEU A 10 10.33 -53.56 -53.43
N PHE A 11 9.80 -53.76 -52.21
CA PHE A 11 10.23 -54.85 -51.32
C PHE A 11 9.25 -55.02 -50.13
N ILE A 12 8.83 -56.27 -49.93
CA ILE A 12 8.09 -56.79 -48.77
C ILE A 12 9.04 -56.77 -47.57
N PHE A 13 8.59 -56.40 -46.35
CA PHE A 13 8.80 -57.21 -45.12
C PHE A 13 7.91 -56.71 -43.97
N PHE A 14 7.21 -57.68 -43.38
CA PHE A 14 6.57 -57.61 -42.07
C PHE A 14 7.58 -57.22 -40.98
N ALA A 15 7.22 -56.29 -40.10
CA ALA A 15 7.64 -56.31 -38.70
C ALA A 15 6.69 -55.44 -37.86
N CYS A 16 5.78 -56.09 -37.15
CA CYS A 16 5.12 -55.48 -36.00
C CYS A 16 6.03 -55.75 -34.79
N VAL A 17 6.65 -54.70 -34.22
CA VAL A 17 7.24 -54.78 -32.88
C VAL A 17 6.76 -53.58 -32.06
N LYS A 18 6.27 -53.94 -30.89
CA LYS A 18 5.57 -53.16 -29.88
C LYS A 18 6.50 -52.20 -29.13
N SER A 19 5.92 -51.04 -28.80
CA SER A 19 6.17 -50.17 -27.64
C SER A 19 7.59 -49.63 -27.40
N ASN A 20 7.72 -48.30 -27.50
CA ASN A 20 7.96 -47.48 -26.31
C ASN A 20 7.30 -46.11 -26.51
N ILE A 21 6.27 -45.87 -25.70
CA ILE A 21 5.68 -44.54 -25.47
C ILE A 21 6.81 -43.66 -24.94
N LYS A 22 7.23 -42.66 -25.70
CA LYS A 22 7.87 -41.48 -25.10
C LYS A 22 6.73 -40.53 -24.72
N PRO A 23 6.59 -40.17 -23.43
CA PRO A 23 5.66 -39.14 -23.02
C PRO A 23 6.01 -37.84 -23.76
N SER A 24 4.95 -37.23 -24.30
CA SER A 24 4.90 -35.89 -24.88
C SER A 24 5.77 -34.89 -24.13
N GLU A 25 6.61 -34.16 -24.87
CA GLU A 25 7.11 -32.85 -24.43
C GLU A 25 5.93 -32.01 -23.94
N PRO A 26 6.01 -31.39 -22.75
CA PRO A 26 4.99 -30.42 -22.38
C PRO A 26 5.14 -29.24 -23.32
N GLU A 27 4.03 -28.85 -23.93
CA GLU A 27 3.85 -27.54 -24.57
C GLU A 27 4.47 -26.48 -23.66
N GLN A 28 5.49 -25.78 -24.15
CA GLN A 28 5.91 -24.52 -23.56
C GLN A 28 4.72 -23.57 -23.68
N GLN A 29 3.87 -23.54 -22.64
CA GLN A 29 3.01 -22.41 -22.40
C GLN A 29 3.93 -21.21 -22.24
N ASP A 30 3.74 -20.21 -23.10
CA ASP A 30 4.27 -18.87 -22.91
C ASP A 30 4.02 -18.46 -21.45
N VAL A 31 5.09 -18.41 -20.66
CA VAL A 31 5.05 -17.77 -19.34
C VAL A 31 4.91 -16.28 -19.64
N GLU A 32 3.66 -15.86 -19.82
CA GLU A 32 3.25 -14.48 -19.67
C GLU A 32 3.96 -13.97 -18.39
N ASN A 33 4.75 -12.90 -18.50
CA ASN A 33 5.37 -12.25 -17.35
C ASN A 33 4.23 -11.72 -16.47
N GLN A 34 3.65 -12.58 -15.64
CA GLN A 34 2.66 -12.20 -14.67
C GLN A 34 3.37 -11.31 -13.66
N ASP A 35 2.90 -10.07 -13.50
CA ASP A 35 3.41 -9.17 -12.49
C ASP A 35 3.16 -9.78 -11.11
N ILE A 36 4.20 -10.39 -10.53
CA ILE A 36 4.09 -11.05 -9.22
C ILE A 36 4.08 -9.99 -8.13
N VAL A 37 3.05 -10.02 -7.28
CA VAL A 37 2.98 -9.20 -6.07
C VAL A 37 4.25 -9.40 -5.24
N THR A 38 4.97 -8.32 -5.00
CA THR A 38 6.23 -8.34 -4.26
C THR A 38 6.14 -7.39 -3.07
N SER A 39 6.42 -7.92 -1.87
CA SER A 39 6.48 -7.16 -0.63
C SER A 39 7.57 -6.09 -0.66
N ALA A 40 7.54 -5.16 0.29
CA ALA A 40 8.61 -4.18 0.46
C ALA A 40 9.98 -4.82 0.78
N SER A 41 9.96 -6.01 1.39
CA SER A 41 11.16 -6.82 1.65
C SER A 41 11.64 -7.64 0.44
N GLY A 42 10.98 -7.54 -0.72
CA GLY A 42 11.35 -8.29 -1.92
C GLY A 42 10.82 -9.72 -2.01
N VAL A 43 9.95 -10.14 -1.07
CA VAL A 43 9.33 -11.48 -1.09
C VAL A 43 8.20 -11.48 -2.12
N GLN A 44 8.20 -12.48 -2.99
CA GLN A 44 7.23 -12.66 -4.05
C GLN A 44 6.03 -13.51 -3.61
N TYR A 45 4.84 -13.16 -4.07
CA TYR A 45 3.57 -13.81 -3.76
C TYR A 45 2.81 -14.10 -5.07
N PRO A 46 3.12 -15.22 -5.74
CA PRO A 46 2.55 -15.56 -7.06
C PRO A 46 1.04 -15.81 -7.06
N SER A 47 0.45 -16.07 -5.88
CA SER A 47 -0.97 -16.35 -5.72
C SER A 47 -1.82 -15.11 -5.42
N LEU A 48 -1.21 -13.92 -5.39
CA LEU A 48 -1.90 -12.66 -5.15
C LEU A 48 -1.97 -11.86 -6.44
N ASP A 49 -3.08 -11.15 -6.60
CA ASP A 49 -3.32 -10.33 -7.77
C ASP A 49 -2.60 -8.98 -7.60
N PRO A 50 -1.75 -8.56 -8.55
CA PRO A 50 -1.18 -7.21 -8.50
C PRO A 50 -2.28 -6.15 -8.57
N PRO A 51 -2.05 -4.95 -8.03
CA PRO A 51 -0.81 -4.45 -7.41
C PRO A 51 -0.71 -4.67 -5.88
N SER A 52 0.53 -4.73 -5.36
CA SER A 52 0.85 -5.00 -3.94
C SER A 52 0.19 -4.06 -2.94
N HIS A 53 -0.08 -2.81 -3.31
CA HIS A 53 -0.67 -1.83 -2.39
C HIS A 53 -2.09 -2.20 -1.95
N GLN A 54 -2.80 -3.06 -2.70
CA GLN A 54 -4.12 -3.56 -2.31
C GLN A 54 -4.09 -4.41 -1.03
N TYR A 55 -2.91 -4.92 -0.68
CA TYR A 55 -2.70 -5.76 0.50
C TYR A 55 -1.94 -5.02 1.61
N CYS A 56 -1.73 -3.71 1.51
CA CYS A 56 -1.16 -2.94 2.61
C CYS A 56 -2.22 -2.67 3.69
N GLY A 57 -1.96 -3.10 4.93
CA GLY A 57 -2.86 -2.87 6.07
C GLY A 57 -2.62 -3.81 7.25
N PRO A 58 -3.36 -3.63 8.36
CA PRO A 58 -3.16 -4.38 9.61
C PRO A 58 -3.42 -5.90 9.48
N GLY A 59 -4.29 -6.34 8.56
CA GLY A 59 -4.66 -7.76 8.39
C GLY A 59 -3.74 -8.58 7.48
N TRP A 60 -3.25 -8.00 6.38
CA TRP A 60 -2.29 -8.65 5.46
C TRP A 60 -0.84 -8.49 5.91
N GLY A 61 -0.65 -7.76 7.00
CA GLY A 61 0.62 -7.47 7.60
C GLY A 61 1.41 -6.48 6.75
N ARG A 62 2.10 -5.62 7.49
CA ARG A 62 3.23 -4.71 7.19
C ARG A 62 4.12 -5.06 5.99
N LYS A 63 4.11 -6.32 5.53
CA LYS A 63 4.90 -6.88 4.43
C LYS A 63 4.60 -6.18 3.10
N MET A 64 3.34 -5.91 2.80
CA MET A 64 2.95 -5.40 1.48
C MET A 64 3.00 -3.88 1.39
N CYS A 65 3.27 -3.22 2.52
CA CYS A 65 3.36 -1.78 2.53
C CYS A 65 4.75 -1.34 2.11
N ARG A 66 4.91 -0.46 1.10
CA ARG A 66 6.23 0.02 0.62
C ARG A 66 6.62 1.34 1.23
N PHE A 67 5.83 2.40 1.02
CA PHE A 67 6.06 3.71 1.60
C PHE A 67 6.03 3.62 3.12
N LEU A 68 4.93 3.08 3.67
CA LEU A 68 4.74 3.04 5.12
C LEU A 68 5.79 2.17 5.82
N PHE A 69 6.29 1.11 5.16
CA PHE A 69 7.40 0.32 5.70
C PHE A 69 8.72 1.10 5.71
N ARG A 70 9.03 1.82 4.62
CA ARG A 70 10.26 2.60 4.51
C ARG A 70 10.33 3.76 5.51
N TYR A 71 9.19 4.41 5.75
CA TYR A 71 9.09 5.59 6.62
C TYR A 71 8.45 5.28 7.97
N ASP A 72 8.39 4.00 8.36
CA ASP A 72 7.82 3.59 9.63
C ASP A 72 8.49 4.30 10.82
N GLY A 73 7.68 4.87 11.70
CA GLY A 73 8.14 5.58 12.90
C GLY A 73 8.75 6.96 12.66
N THR A 74 8.92 7.39 11.40
CA THR A 74 9.44 8.73 11.08
C THR A 74 8.43 9.82 11.43
N ILE A 75 8.95 10.97 11.87
CA ILE A 75 8.18 12.17 12.21
C ILE A 75 8.56 13.27 11.23
N TRP A 76 7.55 14.02 10.80
CA TRP A 76 7.70 15.11 9.86
C TRP A 76 6.99 16.35 10.38
N GLU A 77 7.67 17.48 10.34
CA GLU A 77 7.18 18.75 10.88
C GLU A 77 7.11 19.82 9.79
N ASP A 78 6.18 20.75 9.93
CA ASP A 78 6.16 21.97 9.14
C ASP A 78 7.19 22.96 9.71
N ALA A 79 8.47 22.70 9.44
CA ALA A 79 9.60 23.44 10.02
C ALA A 79 9.62 24.93 9.66
N GLU A 80 8.94 25.35 8.58
CA GLU A 80 8.87 26.75 8.18
C GLU A 80 7.85 27.55 9.02
N ASN A 81 6.98 26.87 9.77
CA ASN A 81 5.99 27.49 10.66
C ASN A 81 6.10 26.94 12.08
N TYR A 82 6.92 27.58 12.93
CA TYR A 82 7.09 27.22 14.36
C TYR A 82 5.78 27.22 15.17
N TYR A 83 4.74 27.90 14.67
CA TYR A 83 3.37 27.91 15.21
C TYR A 83 2.35 27.48 14.13
N SER A 84 2.73 26.52 13.29
CA SER A 84 1.84 26.01 12.24
C SER A 84 0.53 25.54 12.85
N ASP A 85 -0.60 25.92 12.24
CA ASP A 85 -1.90 25.32 12.53
C ASP A 85 -1.92 23.83 12.13
N PHE A 86 -0.87 23.34 11.45
CA PHE A 86 -0.74 21.97 10.99
C PHE A 86 0.03 21.11 11.98
N SER A 87 -0.54 19.94 12.24
CA SER A 87 0.04 18.93 13.11
C SER A 87 1.30 18.32 12.50
N ASP A 88 2.30 18.08 13.35
CA ASP A 88 3.41 17.20 13.03
C ASP A 88 2.85 15.80 12.73
N ILE A 89 3.42 15.09 11.75
CA ILE A 89 2.89 13.81 11.30
C ILE A 89 3.87 12.69 11.62
N LYS A 90 3.35 11.57 12.13
CA LYS A 90 4.11 10.34 12.31
C LYS A 90 3.55 9.25 11.42
N LEU A 91 4.43 8.63 10.65
CA LEU A 91 4.08 7.51 9.79
C LEU A 91 4.23 6.19 10.53
N SER A 92 3.36 5.24 10.20
CA SER A 92 3.36 3.91 10.78
C SER A 92 2.98 2.86 9.76
N ASN A 93 3.72 1.75 9.77
CA ASN A 93 3.39 0.55 9.01
C ASN A 93 2.41 -0.38 9.74
N PHE A 94 1.56 0.17 10.61
CA PHE A 94 0.64 -0.58 11.46
C PHE A 94 1.36 -1.45 12.53
N THR A 95 2.49 -0.98 13.05
CA THR A 95 3.15 -1.62 14.19
C THR A 95 2.57 -1.10 15.50
N GLY A 96 1.84 -1.96 16.21
CA GLY A 96 1.26 -1.63 17.52
C GLY A 96 0.03 -0.72 17.47
N THR A 97 -0.47 -0.40 16.28
CA THR A 97 -1.55 0.56 16.06
C THR A 97 -2.31 0.28 14.74
N GLU A 98 -3.58 0.66 14.68
CA GLU A 98 -4.39 0.64 13.45
C GLU A 98 -4.19 1.88 12.56
N TYR A 99 -3.52 2.90 13.11
CA TYR A 99 -3.28 4.18 12.45
C TYR A 99 -1.98 4.14 11.64
N PHE A 100 -2.02 4.59 10.39
CA PHE A 100 -0.85 4.69 9.52
C PHE A 100 -0.29 6.10 9.42
N ILE A 101 -1.10 7.10 9.77
CA ILE A 101 -0.67 8.48 10.01
C ILE A 101 -1.24 8.89 11.36
N SER A 102 -0.40 9.44 12.22
CA SER A 102 -0.79 10.11 13.46
C SER A 102 -0.48 11.58 13.37
N PHE A 103 -1.38 12.41 13.85
CA PHE A 103 -1.18 13.86 13.95
C PHE A 103 -0.85 14.23 15.38
N PHE A 104 0.18 15.06 15.55
CA PHE A 104 0.57 15.62 16.81
C PHE A 104 0.43 17.13 16.72
N ASN A 105 -0.57 17.69 17.41
CA ASN A 105 -0.58 19.10 17.71
C ASN A 105 -0.11 19.28 19.15
N LEU A 106 1.05 19.89 19.31
CA LEU A 106 1.55 20.31 20.62
C LEU A 106 1.48 21.82 20.70
N ASP A 107 0.53 22.33 21.49
CA ASP A 107 0.59 23.70 21.98
C ASP A 107 1.05 23.72 23.45
N SER A 108 1.24 24.92 24.02
CA SER A 108 1.77 25.08 25.39
C SER A 108 0.86 24.55 26.51
N ILE A 109 -0.40 24.21 26.23
CA ILE A 109 -1.44 23.87 27.21
C ILE A 109 -2.32 22.67 26.81
N THR A 110 -2.29 22.25 25.54
CA THR A 110 -3.06 21.14 24.99
C THR A 110 -2.22 20.34 24.00
N SER A 111 -2.10 19.04 24.25
CA SER A 111 -1.71 18.06 23.24
C SER A 111 -2.96 17.33 22.79
N TYR A 112 -3.28 17.35 21.50
CA TYR A 112 -4.31 16.48 20.93
C TYR A 112 -3.73 15.67 19.77
N CYS A 113 -4.12 14.40 19.66
CA CYS A 113 -3.87 13.59 18.48
C CYS A 113 -5.19 13.13 17.88
N ASP A 114 -5.20 13.09 16.56
CA ASP A 114 -6.09 12.25 15.77
C ASP A 114 -5.20 11.42 14.82
N GLY A 115 -5.77 10.44 14.13
CA GLY A 115 -5.01 9.62 13.19
C GLY A 115 -5.87 9.07 12.07
N TRP A 116 -5.18 8.63 11.02
CA TRP A 116 -5.78 7.99 9.86
C TRP A 116 -5.59 6.50 9.95
N LYS A 117 -6.68 5.77 9.85
CA LYS A 117 -6.71 4.31 9.77
C LYS A 117 -7.47 3.87 8.52
N LEU A 118 -7.19 2.65 8.05
CA LEU A 118 -7.86 2.10 6.88
C LEU A 118 -9.28 1.65 7.20
N GLY A 119 -10.14 1.70 6.20
CA GLY A 119 -11.51 1.23 6.29
C GLY A 119 -12.48 2.27 6.83
N GLU A 120 -13.68 1.80 7.16
CA GLU A 120 -14.78 2.63 7.61
C GLU A 120 -14.58 3.04 9.07
N THR A 121 -14.81 4.32 9.35
CA THR A 121 -14.86 4.87 10.71
C THR A 121 -16.18 5.63 10.88
N ILE A 122 -16.83 5.41 12.02
CA ILE A 122 -18.03 6.13 12.43
C ILE A 122 -17.76 6.77 13.78
N ARG A 123 -17.79 8.11 13.84
CA ARG A 123 -17.58 8.88 15.07
C ARG A 123 -18.67 9.93 15.19
N ASN A 124 -19.36 9.97 16.34
CA ASN A 124 -20.44 10.92 16.61
C ASN A 124 -21.52 10.98 15.51
N GLY A 125 -21.83 9.82 14.89
CA GLY A 125 -22.80 9.72 13.80
C GLY A 125 -22.31 10.19 12.43
N ILE A 126 -21.03 10.58 12.31
CA ILE A 126 -20.38 10.94 11.05
C ILE A 126 -19.55 9.75 10.57
N LYS A 127 -19.69 9.40 9.30
CA LYS A 127 -19.02 8.27 8.66
C LYS A 127 -18.06 8.71 7.57
N TRP A 128 -16.89 8.10 7.55
CA TRP A 128 -15.93 8.21 6.48
C TRP A 128 -15.21 6.87 6.25
N ASN A 129 -14.60 6.71 5.10
CA ASN A 129 -13.82 5.51 4.77
C ASN A 129 -12.52 5.90 4.07
N ILE A 130 -11.42 5.26 4.48
CA ILE A 130 -10.09 5.52 3.91
C ILE A 130 -9.59 4.27 3.18
N LYS A 131 -9.11 4.46 1.94
CA LYS A 131 -8.59 3.38 1.08
C LYS A 131 -7.25 3.75 0.47
N ILE A 132 -6.22 2.93 0.67
CA ILE A 132 -4.96 3.09 -0.05
C ILE A 132 -5.17 2.78 -1.53
N LYS A 133 -4.67 3.67 -2.39
CA LYS A 133 -4.72 3.59 -3.86
C LYS A 133 -3.35 3.40 -4.48
N LYS A 134 -2.31 3.81 -3.77
CA LYS A 134 -0.93 3.62 -4.20
C LYS A 134 -0.06 3.63 -2.96
N ASP A 135 0.84 2.67 -2.87
CA ASP A 135 1.82 2.60 -1.82
C ASP A 135 3.13 2.07 -2.42
N GLU A 136 3.94 3.02 -2.90
CA GLU A 136 5.24 2.80 -3.54
C GLU A 136 6.34 3.46 -2.71
N PHE A 137 7.59 3.10 -2.95
CA PHE A 137 8.73 3.50 -2.10
C PHE A 137 8.80 4.97 -1.68
N ASP A 138 8.39 5.89 -2.55
CA ASP A 138 8.40 7.33 -2.27
C ASP A 138 7.03 7.99 -2.52
N VAL A 139 5.96 7.21 -2.78
CA VAL A 139 4.63 7.75 -3.09
C VAL A 139 3.54 6.94 -2.38
N LEU A 140 2.80 7.60 -1.50
CA LEU A 140 1.57 7.11 -0.89
C LEU A 140 0.38 7.92 -1.40
N LYS A 141 -0.67 7.24 -1.88
CA LYS A 141 -1.96 7.84 -2.23
C LYS A 141 -3.08 7.07 -1.57
N PHE A 142 -4.06 7.80 -1.04
CA PHE A 142 -5.27 7.21 -0.51
C PHE A 142 -6.48 8.12 -0.75
N ASP A 143 -7.64 7.48 -0.84
CA ASP A 143 -8.93 8.15 -0.96
C ASP A 143 -9.51 8.32 0.44
N TYR A 144 -10.10 9.48 0.71
CA TYR A 144 -10.97 9.77 1.84
C TYR A 144 -12.39 9.96 1.31
N GLU A 145 -13.25 9.00 1.56
CA GLU A 145 -14.66 9.02 1.18
C GLU A 145 -15.48 9.49 2.39
N TYR A 146 -16.05 10.69 2.32
CA TYR A 146 -16.90 11.24 3.39
C TYR A 146 -18.37 10.97 3.09
N TYR A 147 -19.12 10.46 4.06
CA TYR A 147 -20.55 10.12 3.92
C TYR A 147 -21.46 11.01 4.78
N GLY A 148 -20.87 11.79 5.69
CA GLY A 148 -21.62 12.51 6.72
C GLY A 148 -22.44 11.57 7.58
N SER A 149 -23.71 11.89 7.81
CA SER A 149 -24.65 11.04 8.54
C SER A 149 -25.44 10.10 7.62
N SER A 150 -25.07 9.98 6.34
CA SER A 150 -25.81 9.24 5.33
C SER A 150 -25.15 7.92 4.95
N ALA A 151 -25.82 7.14 4.09
CA ALA A 151 -25.25 5.93 3.50
C ALA A 151 -24.47 6.20 2.20
N GLU A 152 -24.64 7.39 1.60
CA GLU A 152 -24.05 7.76 0.32
C GLU A 152 -22.79 8.61 0.53
N ILE A 153 -21.86 8.53 -0.42
CA ILE A 153 -20.64 9.36 -0.37
C ILE A 153 -21.05 10.78 -0.76
N GLU A 154 -20.83 11.74 0.13
CA GLU A 154 -21.03 13.17 -0.13
C GLU A 154 -19.89 13.74 -0.96
N TYR A 155 -18.64 13.41 -0.62
CA TYR A 155 -17.46 13.78 -1.40
C TYR A 155 -16.30 12.81 -1.19
N THR A 156 -15.35 12.85 -2.13
CA THR A 156 -14.08 12.13 -2.04
C THR A 156 -12.92 13.09 -2.20
N ILE A 157 -11.96 13.05 -1.29
CA ILE A 157 -10.69 13.75 -1.42
C ILE A 157 -9.58 12.72 -1.64
N ASN A 158 -8.78 12.94 -2.68
CA ASN A 158 -7.61 12.13 -2.95
C ASN A 158 -6.41 12.81 -2.32
N TYR A 159 -5.75 12.12 -1.39
CA TYR A 159 -4.54 12.61 -0.75
C TYR A 159 -3.31 11.92 -1.34
N LYS A 160 -2.23 12.68 -1.45
CA LYS A 160 -0.92 12.20 -1.90
C LYS A 160 0.15 12.71 -0.93
N TYR A 161 0.94 11.77 -0.43
CA TYR A 161 2.23 12.01 0.18
C TYR A 161 3.32 11.52 -0.77
N GLU A 162 4.34 12.33 -1.00
CA GLU A 162 5.46 12.02 -1.87
C GLU A 162 6.76 12.54 -1.28
N VAL A 163 7.80 11.71 -1.22
CA VAL A 163 9.11 12.15 -0.73
C VAL A 163 9.97 12.59 -1.92
N ILE A 164 10.37 13.85 -1.94
CA ILE A 164 11.19 14.45 -3.00
C ILE A 164 12.36 15.16 -2.31
N ASP A 165 13.58 14.82 -2.70
CA ASP A 165 14.81 15.42 -2.16
C ASP A 165 14.89 15.40 -0.62
N GLY A 166 14.30 14.38 0.02
CA GLY A 166 14.30 14.21 1.47
C GLY A 166 13.23 15.01 2.22
N LEU A 167 12.35 15.72 1.51
CA LEU A 167 11.19 16.43 2.06
C LEU A 167 9.91 15.66 1.76
N LEU A 168 8.94 15.72 2.66
CA LEU A 168 7.66 15.06 2.50
C LEU A 168 6.63 16.06 1.96
N HIS A 169 6.28 15.91 0.69
CA HIS A 169 5.29 16.72 0.01
C HIS A 169 3.91 16.12 0.19
N PHE A 170 3.00 16.90 0.76
CA PHE A 170 1.58 16.61 0.79
C PHE A 170 0.86 17.38 -0.30
N SER A 171 -0.15 16.75 -0.90
CA SER A 171 -1.12 17.43 -1.76
C SER A 171 -2.47 16.72 -1.73
N SER A 172 -3.54 17.46 -2.01
CA SER A 172 -4.90 16.95 -2.05
C SER A 172 -5.67 17.40 -3.28
N SER A 173 -6.73 16.68 -3.65
CA SER A 173 -7.56 17.02 -4.82
C SER A 173 -8.40 18.29 -4.66
N ASP A 174 -8.62 18.76 -3.43
CA ASP A 174 -9.28 20.03 -3.11
C ASP A 174 -8.31 21.23 -3.09
N GLY A 175 -7.02 21.00 -3.43
CA GLY A 175 -6.06 22.07 -3.71
C GLY A 175 -5.15 22.45 -2.55
N GLN A 176 -5.11 21.65 -1.48
CA GLN A 176 -4.14 21.86 -0.40
C GLN A 176 -2.78 21.28 -0.79
N ALA A 177 -1.70 21.93 -0.36
CA ALA A 177 -0.34 21.47 -0.57
C ALA A 177 0.58 21.97 0.55
N PHE A 178 1.38 21.07 1.12
CA PHE A 178 2.30 21.37 2.22
C PHE A 178 3.61 20.61 2.01
N ILE A 179 4.69 21.09 2.63
CA ILE A 179 5.99 20.43 2.64
C ILE A 179 6.41 20.28 4.09
N PHE A 180 6.71 19.05 4.48
CA PHE A 180 7.22 18.73 5.80
C PHE A 180 8.69 18.39 5.74
N SER A 181 9.43 18.85 6.75
CA SER A 181 10.82 18.48 6.99
C SER A 181 10.89 17.27 7.93
N PRO A 182 11.89 16.38 7.79
CA PRO A 182 12.15 15.35 8.79
C PRO A 182 12.39 15.98 10.17
N SER A 183 11.83 15.38 11.22
CA SER A 183 11.98 15.86 12.60
C SER A 183 12.59 14.80 13.51
N GLU A 184 13.41 15.25 14.45
CA GLU A 184 13.95 14.45 15.56
C GLU A 184 13.10 14.56 16.84
N LYS A 185 11.97 15.28 16.79
CA LYS A 185 11.04 15.40 17.92
C LYS A 185 10.59 14.02 18.39
N ASN A 186 10.33 13.90 19.69
CA ASN A 186 9.87 12.66 20.29
C ASN A 186 8.63 12.91 21.15
N TYR A 187 7.51 12.30 20.76
CA TYR A 187 6.22 12.42 21.45
C TYR A 187 5.95 11.23 22.38
N THR A 188 6.94 10.74 23.14
CA THR A 188 6.67 9.67 24.10
C THR A 188 5.76 10.15 25.23
N GLU A 189 5.02 9.21 25.83
CA GLU A 189 4.12 9.48 26.96
C GLU A 189 4.84 10.17 28.12
N GLU A 190 6.10 9.80 28.39
CA GLU A 190 6.92 10.41 29.45
C GLU A 190 7.32 11.87 29.17
N PHE A 191 7.39 12.29 27.91
CA PHE A 191 7.70 13.67 27.52
C PHE A 191 6.46 14.56 27.44
N LEU A 192 5.26 13.98 27.31
CA LEU A 192 3.97 14.68 27.34
C LEU A 192 3.54 15.01 28.78
N ASN A 193 4.47 15.55 29.57
CA ASN A 193 4.37 15.83 31.01
C ASN A 193 3.38 16.97 31.33
N THR A 194 2.14 16.78 30.92
CA THR A 194 0.97 17.52 31.37
C THR A 194 0.42 16.74 32.56
N LEU A 195 0.00 17.44 33.61
CA LEU A 195 -0.50 16.85 34.86
C LEU A 195 -1.82 16.06 34.68
N GLU A 196 -2.31 15.93 33.44
CA GLU A 196 -3.45 15.14 33.00
C GLU A 196 -3.06 14.35 31.74
N ILE A 197 -2.86 13.03 31.87
CA ILE A 197 -2.68 12.16 30.71
C ILE A 197 -4.06 12.01 30.04
N ILE A 198 -4.25 12.69 28.91
CA ILE A 198 -5.41 12.46 28.04
C ILE A 198 -5.02 11.35 27.07
N TYR A 199 -5.69 10.20 27.16
CA TYR A 199 -5.59 9.16 26.13
C TYR A 199 -6.30 9.64 24.87
N LEU A 200 -5.54 9.79 23.78
CA LEU A 200 -6.00 10.39 22.53
C LEU A 200 -6.00 9.35 21.41
N GLU A 201 -7.12 9.29 20.69
CA GLU A 201 -7.34 8.37 19.58
C GLU A 201 -6.34 8.68 18.45
N GLY A 202 -5.63 7.68 17.93
CA GLY A 202 -4.71 7.90 16.81
C GLY A 202 -3.26 8.21 17.16
N CYS A 203 -2.89 8.48 18.43
CA CYS A 203 -1.48 8.63 18.79
C CYS A 203 -0.74 7.28 18.75
N ILE A 204 0.53 7.31 18.33
CA ILE A 204 1.46 6.17 18.44
C ILE A 204 2.60 6.56 19.37
N PHE A 205 2.55 6.06 20.59
CA PHE A 205 3.61 6.20 21.57
C PHE A 205 4.67 5.11 21.38
N LEU A 206 5.94 5.46 21.56
CA LEU A 206 7.09 4.54 21.55
C LEU A 206 7.52 4.25 22.97
#